data_AF-A0AAV9DI13-F1
#
_entry.id   AF-A0AAV9DI13-F1
#
_cell.length_a   1.000
_cell.length_b   1.000
_cell.length_c   1.000
_cell.angle_alpha   90.00
_cell.angle_beta   90.00
_cell.angle_gamma   90.00
#
_symmetry.space_group_name_H-M   'P 1'
#
loop_
_entity.id
_entity.type
_entity.pdbx_description
1 polymer ?
#
loop_
_entity_poly.entity_id
_entity_poly.type
_entity_poly.pdbx_seq_one_letter_code
_entity_poly.pdbx_strand_id
1 'polypeptide(L)'
;MSSISHSFSRLSFPKDPGLEQKRWRLGKQTLSLPPKKKKIGVSRCFGEKERGEMSVSVLDDGLAECDDSVAATKEDKMKEPSVSTLLMNFEDSFDPFDAMSTPLYQTATFKQPSATQMGLYDYTRSGNPTRDVLERLLAKLDKADRAFCFTSGMAALAAVTHLLEAGQEIVAGDDMYGGSDRLLSKVVPKKGISVKRVNTTNLIEVAAAIGPSTKLVWLESPTNPRIQITDIRKISEMAHEHGALVLVDNSIMSAVLCQPLELGADIVMHSATKFTAGHSDLMAGVVSVKEESLAKEIAFLQNAEGSGLAPFDCWLVYEELRRWLYVLRSSRRMHKRLLSIFLSSSGDES
;
A
#
# COMPACT_ATOMS: atom_id res chain seq x y z
N MET A 1 -17.83 -14.19 -55.54
CA MET A 1 -18.86 -13.67 -54.59
C MET A 1 -18.28 -13.86 -53.19
N SER A 2 -18.00 -12.88 -52.34
CA SER A 2 -18.19 -11.42 -52.33
C SER A 2 -17.26 -10.88 -51.23
N SER A 3 -16.41 -9.91 -51.58
CA SER A 3 -15.71 -9.04 -50.63
C SER A 3 -16.72 -8.10 -49.98
N ILE A 4 -16.78 -8.05 -48.64
CA ILE A 4 -17.52 -7.00 -47.93
C ILE A 4 -16.56 -6.28 -46.98
N SER A 5 -16.15 -5.11 -47.45
CA SER A 5 -15.52 -4.03 -46.69
C SER A 5 -16.43 -3.55 -45.57
N HIS A 6 -15.94 -3.47 -44.33
CA HIS A 6 -16.61 -2.72 -43.27
C HIS A 6 -16.11 -1.27 -43.28
N SER A 7 -17.02 -0.36 -43.63
CA SER A 7 -16.86 1.09 -43.54
C SER A 7 -16.95 1.55 -42.09
N PHE A 8 -15.90 2.22 -41.60
CA PHE A 8 -15.96 3.01 -40.36
C PHE A 8 -16.75 4.30 -40.62
N SER A 9 -17.94 4.42 -40.04
CA SER A 9 -18.69 5.66 -39.97
C SER A 9 -18.03 6.63 -38.98
N ARG A 10 -17.54 7.77 -39.48
CA ARG A 10 -17.12 8.90 -38.64
C ARG A 10 -18.35 9.57 -38.03
N LEU A 11 -18.43 9.54 -36.70
CA LEU A 11 -19.33 10.43 -35.94
C LEU A 11 -18.85 11.87 -36.09
N SER A 12 -19.75 12.73 -36.54
CA SER A 12 -19.54 14.16 -36.76
C SER A 12 -20.12 14.93 -35.58
N PHE A 13 -19.34 15.82 -34.95
CA PHE A 13 -19.83 16.74 -33.92
C PHE A 13 -20.31 18.05 -34.57
N PRO A 14 -21.40 18.67 -34.07
CA PRO A 14 -21.90 19.94 -34.59
C PRO A 14 -20.95 21.10 -34.24
N LYS A 15 -20.74 22.00 -35.22
CA LYS A 15 -20.04 23.28 -35.03
C LYS A 15 -21.02 24.30 -34.46
N ASP A 16 -20.71 24.84 -33.28
CA ASP A 16 -21.43 25.96 -32.67
C ASP A 16 -20.78 27.29 -33.13
N PRO A 17 -21.51 28.22 -33.78
CA PRO A 17 -20.98 29.48 -34.25
C PRO A 17 -21.19 30.58 -33.21
N GLY A 18 -20.21 30.78 -32.33
CA GLY A 18 -20.25 31.93 -31.43
C GLY A 18 -19.15 31.91 -30.38
N LEU A 19 -17.96 32.41 -30.73
CA LEU A 19 -17.01 32.99 -29.78
C LEU A 19 -15.95 33.79 -30.55
N GLU A 20 -16.19 35.09 -30.62
CA GLU A 20 -15.29 36.10 -31.17
C GLU A 20 -13.97 36.20 -30.40
N GLN A 21 -12.94 36.55 -31.16
CA GLN A 21 -11.57 36.82 -30.73
C GLN A 21 -11.49 37.95 -29.70
N LYS A 22 -10.87 37.67 -28.54
CA LYS A 22 -10.19 38.72 -27.75
C LYS A 22 -8.73 38.36 -27.53
N ARG A 23 -7.89 39.21 -28.12
CA ARG A 23 -6.43 39.19 -28.20
C ARG A 23 -5.87 39.87 -26.94
N TRP A 24 -5.05 39.15 -26.17
CA TRP A 24 -4.17 39.75 -25.16
C TRP A 24 -2.71 39.43 -25.53
N ARG A 25 -1.92 40.50 -25.73
CA ARG A 25 -0.45 40.47 -25.89
C ARG A 25 0.21 40.60 -24.53
N LEU A 26 1.31 39.88 -24.30
CA LEU A 26 2.47 40.18 -23.43
C LEU A 26 3.32 38.89 -23.38
N GLY A 27 4.63 38.81 -23.56
CA GLY A 27 5.73 39.72 -23.89
C GLY A 27 6.96 38.83 -24.13
N LYS A 28 7.84 39.15 -25.08
CA LYS A 28 9.09 38.40 -25.30
C LYS A 28 10.06 38.71 -24.16
N GLN A 29 10.37 37.73 -23.32
CA GLN A 29 11.58 37.76 -22.49
C GLN A 29 12.64 36.86 -23.13
N THR A 30 13.69 37.49 -23.62
CA THR A 30 14.97 36.88 -23.98
C THR A 30 15.71 36.52 -22.69
N LEU A 31 15.90 35.23 -22.43
CA LEU A 31 16.83 34.74 -21.41
C LEU A 31 18.25 34.71 -21.98
N SER A 32 19.12 35.55 -21.44
CA SER A 32 20.56 35.57 -21.69
C SER A 32 21.25 34.43 -20.92
N LEU A 33 22.19 33.75 -21.58
CA LEU A 33 23.06 32.74 -20.96
C LEU A 33 24.10 33.41 -20.04
N PRO A 34 24.36 32.88 -18.83
CA PRO A 34 25.45 33.36 -17.99
C PRO A 34 26.82 32.83 -18.48
N PRO A 35 27.93 33.50 -18.15
CA PRO A 35 29.24 33.23 -18.71
C PRO A 35 29.94 32.00 -18.09
N LYS A 36 30.80 31.36 -18.90
CA LYS A 36 31.69 30.24 -18.54
C LYS A 36 32.70 30.61 -17.44
N LYS A 37 32.87 29.72 -16.46
CA LYS A 37 34.08 29.41 -15.62
C LYS A 37 33.62 28.44 -14.50
N LYS A 38 34.26 27.34 -14.07
CA LYS A 38 35.61 26.76 -14.17
C LYS A 38 35.48 25.23 -14.35
N LYS A 39 36.46 24.61 -15.01
CA LYS A 39 36.62 23.14 -15.10
C LYS A 39 36.86 22.55 -13.69
N ILE A 40 36.05 21.59 -13.29
CA ILE A 40 36.37 20.64 -12.22
C ILE A 40 36.62 19.31 -12.94
N GLY A 41 37.85 18.82 -12.86
CA GLY A 41 38.27 17.58 -13.51
C GLY A 41 37.65 16.38 -12.84
N VAL A 42 36.92 15.58 -13.63
CA VAL A 42 36.57 14.20 -13.26
C VAL A 42 37.68 13.33 -13.82
N SER A 43 38.60 12.90 -12.95
CA SER A 43 39.59 11.89 -13.32
C SER A 43 38.92 10.52 -13.33
N ARG A 44 38.81 9.91 -14.52
CA ARG A 44 38.61 8.47 -14.69
C ARG A 44 39.91 7.78 -14.29
N CYS A 45 39.87 6.92 -13.28
CA CYS A 45 40.92 5.93 -13.05
C CYS A 45 40.40 4.56 -13.48
N PHE A 46 40.60 4.23 -14.76
CA PHE A 46 40.93 2.88 -15.19
C PHE A 46 42.44 2.87 -15.41
N GLY A 47 43.16 1.96 -14.78
CA GLY A 47 44.61 1.87 -14.89
C GLY A 47 45.13 0.62 -14.19
N GLU A 48 45.85 -0.19 -14.94
CA GLU A 48 46.25 -1.56 -14.64
C GLU A 48 47.34 -1.64 -13.56
N LYS A 49 47.39 -2.79 -12.87
CA LYS A 49 48.48 -3.19 -11.98
C LYS A 49 49.69 -3.60 -12.82
N GLU A 50 50.79 -2.86 -12.71
CA GLU A 50 52.13 -3.42 -12.90
C GLU A 50 53.07 -3.02 -11.75
N ARG A 51 53.96 -3.97 -11.45
CA ARG A 51 54.86 -4.06 -10.30
C ARG A 51 56.09 -3.16 -10.48
N GLY A 52 56.57 -2.55 -9.39
CA GLY A 52 57.86 -1.85 -9.39
C GLY A 52 58.25 -1.33 -8.00
N GLU A 53 59.26 -2.00 -7.43
CA GLU A 53 60.08 -1.88 -6.22
C GLU A 53 60.17 -0.60 -5.34
N MET A 54 60.64 -0.88 -4.11
CA MET A 54 60.79 -0.08 -2.89
C MET A 54 61.72 1.14 -2.97
N SER A 55 61.44 2.15 -2.14
CA SER A 55 62.42 2.63 -1.14
C SER A 55 61.75 3.42 -0.01
N VAL A 56 62.27 3.20 1.20
CA VAL A 56 61.76 3.58 2.53
C VAL A 56 62.15 5.00 2.92
N SER A 57 61.24 5.75 3.54
CA SER A 57 61.59 6.70 4.62
C SER A 57 60.39 6.98 5.54
N VAL A 58 60.42 6.28 6.69
CA VAL A 58 60.00 6.66 8.04
C VAL A 58 59.23 7.98 8.19
N LEU A 59 57.96 7.89 8.58
CA LEU A 59 57.34 8.71 9.62
C LEU A 59 56.37 7.84 10.43
N ASP A 60 56.60 7.86 11.73
CA ASP A 60 55.98 7.08 12.80
C ASP A 60 54.69 7.73 13.32
N ASP A 61 53.99 6.96 14.14
CA ASP A 61 52.89 7.31 15.06
C ASP A 61 51.45 7.35 14.52
N GLY A 62 50.73 6.24 14.78
CA GLY A 62 49.27 6.23 14.80
C GLY A 62 48.58 4.87 14.61
N LEU A 63 49.15 3.75 15.06
CA LEU A 63 48.44 2.45 15.06
C LEU A 63 47.46 2.41 16.24
N ALA A 64 46.18 2.64 15.98
CA ALA A 64 45.11 2.17 16.85
C ALA A 64 44.86 0.67 16.52
N GLU A 65 45.29 -0.19 17.42
CA GLU A 65 45.07 -1.64 17.37
C GLU A 65 43.57 -1.94 17.33
N CYS A 66 43.15 -2.76 16.36
CA CYS A 66 41.82 -3.39 16.37
C CYS A 66 41.88 -4.58 17.34
N ASP A 67 41.30 -4.39 18.52
CA ASP A 67 41.17 -5.42 19.54
C ASP A 67 40.12 -6.46 19.11
N ASP A 68 40.59 -7.61 18.61
CA ASP A 68 39.82 -8.81 18.27
C ASP A 68 39.41 -9.58 19.56
N SER A 69 38.76 -8.89 20.50
CA SER A 69 38.29 -9.50 21.74
C SER A 69 36.92 -8.99 22.19
N VAL A 70 35.92 -9.12 21.31
CA VAL A 70 34.52 -9.24 21.77
C VAL A 70 33.99 -10.60 21.36
N ALA A 71 34.36 -11.59 22.18
CA ALA A 71 33.73 -12.89 22.20
C ALA A 71 32.21 -12.72 22.27
N ALA A 72 31.52 -13.40 21.35
CA ALA A 72 30.08 -13.46 21.24
C ALA A 72 29.45 -14.00 22.54
N THR A 73 29.07 -13.09 23.44
CA THR A 73 28.20 -13.40 24.57
C THR A 73 27.19 -12.29 24.76
N LYS A 74 26.11 -12.40 23.99
CA LYS A 74 24.74 -11.97 24.31
C LYS A 74 23.90 -12.47 23.14
N GLU A 75 22.86 -13.24 23.42
CA GLU A 75 21.72 -13.32 22.50
C GLU A 75 21.20 -11.89 22.38
N ASP A 76 21.75 -11.15 21.42
CA ASP A 76 21.27 -9.83 21.09
C ASP A 76 19.92 -10.07 20.44
N LYS A 77 18.86 -9.96 21.25
CA LYS A 77 17.48 -9.96 20.75
C LYS A 77 17.43 -8.88 19.68
N MET A 78 17.54 -9.27 18.41
CA MET A 78 17.53 -8.34 17.30
C MET A 78 16.28 -7.48 17.45
N LYS A 79 16.49 -6.22 17.81
CA LYS A 79 15.41 -5.27 18.02
C LYS A 79 14.67 -5.13 16.69
N GLU A 80 13.34 -5.16 16.73
CA GLU A 80 12.56 -4.95 15.50
C GLU A 80 13.04 -3.68 14.79
N PRO A 81 13.33 -3.76 13.48
CA PRO A 81 13.81 -2.63 12.72
C PRO A 81 12.78 -1.49 12.75
N SER A 82 13.26 -0.25 12.80
CA SER A 82 12.37 0.90 12.70
C SER A 82 11.63 0.88 11.36
N VAL A 83 10.43 1.49 11.29
CA VAL A 83 9.69 1.67 10.01
C VAL A 83 10.59 2.28 8.93
N SER A 84 11.43 3.26 9.30
CA SER A 84 12.41 3.87 8.39
C SER A 84 13.42 2.87 7.83
N THR A 85 13.88 1.96 8.68
CA THR A 85 14.84 0.91 8.32
C THR A 85 14.17 -0.11 7.40
N LEU A 86 12.94 -0.52 7.73
CA LEU A 86 12.14 -1.43 6.90
C LEU A 86 11.91 -0.87 5.50
N LEU A 87 11.55 0.41 5.38
CA LEU A 87 11.31 1.04 4.07
C LEU A 87 12.57 1.16 3.22
N MET A 88 13.75 1.34 3.82
CA MET A 88 14.99 1.56 3.06
C MET A 88 15.76 0.26 2.75
N ASN A 89 15.71 -0.70 3.67
CA ASN A 89 16.51 -1.94 3.62
C ASN A 89 15.61 -3.18 3.68
N PHE A 90 14.48 -3.15 2.96
CA PHE A 90 13.64 -4.33 2.84
C PHE A 90 14.37 -5.37 1.99
N GLU A 91 14.60 -6.55 2.55
CA GLU A 91 15.30 -7.62 1.87
C GLU A 91 14.44 -8.25 0.77
N ASP A 92 15.02 -8.35 -0.42
CA ASP A 92 14.42 -9.01 -1.58
C ASP A 92 15.20 -10.28 -1.92
N SER A 93 14.84 -11.39 -1.27
CA SER A 93 15.65 -12.62 -1.27
C SER A 93 15.51 -13.49 -2.54
N PHE A 94 14.78 -13.06 -3.57
CA PHE A 94 14.54 -13.89 -4.76
C PHE A 94 15.28 -13.41 -6.02
N ASP A 95 15.88 -12.22 -6.03
CA ASP A 95 16.53 -11.70 -7.23
C ASP A 95 17.85 -12.45 -7.48
N PRO A 96 18.00 -13.20 -8.60
CA PRO A 96 19.22 -13.96 -8.87
C PRO A 96 20.45 -13.08 -9.14
N PHE A 97 20.29 -11.76 -9.24
CA PHE A 97 21.37 -10.81 -9.50
C PHE A 97 21.68 -9.87 -8.33
N ASP A 98 21.02 -10.05 -7.17
CA ASP A 98 21.20 -9.23 -5.97
C ASP A 98 21.13 -7.71 -6.26
N ALA A 99 20.16 -7.28 -7.07
CA ALA A 99 19.99 -5.87 -7.39
C ALA A 99 19.68 -5.05 -6.12
N MET A 100 20.34 -3.90 -6.00
CA MET A 100 20.14 -2.96 -4.88
C MET A 100 18.73 -2.36 -4.81
N SER A 101 18.02 -2.30 -5.95
CA SER A 101 16.59 -1.97 -5.98
C SER A 101 15.83 -3.11 -6.60
N THR A 102 14.62 -3.35 -6.10
CA THR A 102 13.72 -4.39 -6.57
C THR A 102 13.45 -4.25 -8.07
N PRO A 103 13.79 -5.27 -8.88
CA PRO A 103 13.53 -5.23 -10.31
C PRO A 103 12.03 -5.21 -10.65
N LEU A 104 11.71 -4.54 -11.76
CA LEU A 104 10.38 -4.57 -12.37
C LEU A 104 10.24 -5.80 -13.29
N TYR A 105 9.43 -6.77 -12.89
CA TYR A 105 9.12 -7.97 -13.68
C TYR A 105 7.90 -7.74 -14.58
N GLN A 106 8.09 -6.98 -15.66
CA GLN A 106 7.03 -6.66 -16.64
C GLN A 106 6.83 -7.79 -17.66
N THR A 107 6.27 -8.92 -17.21
CA THR A 107 5.91 -10.07 -18.04
C THR A 107 4.52 -10.60 -17.67
N ALA A 108 3.91 -11.41 -18.54
CA ALA A 108 2.65 -12.10 -18.26
C ALA A 108 2.87 -13.52 -17.72
N THR A 109 3.94 -14.20 -18.14
CA THR A 109 4.21 -15.61 -17.79
C THR A 109 5.68 -15.84 -17.49
N PHE A 110 5.95 -16.92 -16.75
CA PHE A 110 7.27 -17.34 -16.30
C PHE A 110 7.59 -18.74 -16.78
N LYS A 111 8.85 -18.97 -17.16
CA LYS A 111 9.33 -20.27 -17.60
C LYS A 111 9.22 -21.28 -16.45
N GLN A 112 8.53 -22.40 -16.69
CA GLN A 112 8.42 -23.48 -15.71
C GLN A 112 9.69 -24.37 -15.70
N PRO A 113 10.10 -24.91 -14.54
CA PRO A 113 11.28 -25.78 -14.45
C PRO A 113 11.18 -27.04 -15.32
N SER A 114 9.99 -27.64 -15.40
CA SER A 114 9.70 -28.79 -16.25
C SER A 114 8.20 -28.89 -16.55
N ALA A 115 7.78 -29.88 -17.33
CA ALA A 115 6.35 -30.14 -17.60
C ALA A 115 5.56 -30.64 -16.37
N THR A 116 6.25 -31.08 -15.31
CA THR A 116 5.63 -31.69 -14.12
C THR A 116 5.92 -30.93 -12.82
N GLN A 117 6.72 -29.86 -12.88
CA GLN A 117 7.06 -29.04 -11.72
C GLN A 117 6.66 -27.60 -11.99
N MET A 118 5.91 -27.01 -11.06
CA MET A 118 5.54 -25.60 -11.12
C MET A 118 6.63 -24.77 -10.43
N GLY A 119 7.06 -23.71 -11.10
CA GLY A 119 7.90 -22.68 -10.48
C GLY A 119 7.11 -21.86 -9.46
N LEU A 120 7.81 -20.98 -8.75
CA LEU A 120 7.17 -20.07 -7.79
C LEU A 120 6.13 -19.16 -8.45
N TYR A 121 6.40 -18.73 -9.68
CA TYR A 121 5.48 -17.94 -10.49
C TYR A 121 5.18 -18.67 -11.80
N ASP A 122 3.93 -18.61 -12.25
CA ASP A 122 3.47 -19.15 -13.52
C ASP A 122 2.90 -18.05 -14.43
N TYR A 123 2.04 -17.21 -13.85
CA TYR A 123 1.27 -16.20 -14.52
C TYR A 123 1.08 -14.99 -13.60
N THR A 124 1.37 -13.79 -14.10
CA THR A 124 1.44 -12.55 -13.30
C THR A 124 0.15 -12.20 -12.55
N ARG A 125 -1.00 -12.65 -13.04
CA ARG A 125 -2.28 -12.53 -12.33
C ARG A 125 -2.24 -13.27 -10.99
N SER A 126 -1.77 -14.53 -10.99
CA SER A 126 -1.66 -15.40 -9.81
C SER A 126 -0.64 -14.88 -8.80
N GLY A 127 0.50 -14.40 -9.29
CA GLY A 127 1.59 -13.89 -8.46
C GLY A 127 2.72 -13.36 -9.35
N ASN A 128 3.48 -12.39 -8.87
CA ASN A 128 4.66 -11.92 -9.59
C ASN A 128 5.69 -11.33 -8.62
N PRO A 129 6.99 -11.42 -8.95
CA PRO A 129 8.03 -11.07 -8.01
C PRO A 129 7.93 -9.61 -7.51
N THR A 130 7.63 -8.65 -8.38
CA THR A 130 7.51 -7.24 -7.99
C THR A 130 6.35 -6.99 -7.00
N ARG A 131 5.18 -7.61 -7.23
CA ARG A 131 4.04 -7.52 -6.31
C ARG A 131 4.33 -8.21 -4.98
N ASP A 132 4.95 -9.39 -5.03
CA ASP A 132 5.29 -10.16 -3.85
C ASP A 132 6.22 -9.38 -2.90
N VAL A 133 7.21 -8.63 -3.40
CA VAL A 133 8.04 -7.74 -2.54
C VAL A 133 7.18 -6.71 -1.84
N LEU A 134 6.32 -6.01 -2.61
CA LEU A 134 5.47 -4.95 -2.08
C LEU A 134 4.49 -5.50 -1.02
N GLU A 135 3.84 -6.62 -1.32
CA GLU A 135 2.92 -7.30 -0.40
C GLU A 135 3.63 -7.73 0.89
N ARG A 136 4.84 -8.30 0.82
CA ARG A 136 5.62 -8.63 2.01
C ARG A 136 6.02 -7.39 2.82
N LEU A 137 6.38 -6.29 2.16
CA LEU A 137 6.70 -5.04 2.85
C LEU A 137 5.46 -4.50 3.58
N LEU A 138 4.33 -4.42 2.90
CA LEU A 138 3.06 -3.94 3.46
C LEU A 138 2.59 -4.82 4.62
N ALA A 139 2.70 -6.14 4.51
CA ALA A 139 2.39 -7.05 5.61
C ALA A 139 3.24 -6.75 6.86
N LYS A 140 4.55 -6.53 6.70
CA LYS A 140 5.42 -6.13 7.83
C LYS A 140 5.05 -4.76 8.40
N LEU A 141 4.61 -3.82 7.55
CA LEU A 141 4.18 -2.50 8.00
C LEU A 141 2.89 -2.56 8.82
N ASP A 142 1.91 -3.38 8.41
CA ASP A 142 0.63 -3.54 9.10
C ASP A 142 0.63 -4.53 10.26
N LYS A 143 1.78 -5.20 10.51
CA LYS A 143 1.88 -6.32 11.46
C LYS A 143 0.90 -7.46 11.11
N ALA A 144 0.78 -7.72 9.81
CA ALA A 144 -0.08 -8.74 9.23
C ALA A 144 0.71 -10.01 8.88
N ASP A 145 0.01 -11.15 8.80
CA ASP A 145 0.60 -12.39 8.30
C ASP A 145 0.80 -12.33 6.78
N ARG A 146 -0.18 -11.74 6.07
CA ARG A 146 -0.15 -11.52 4.62
C ARG A 146 -0.79 -10.19 4.25
N ALA A 147 -0.35 -9.62 3.13
CA ALA A 147 -1.01 -8.51 2.47
C ALA A 147 -1.18 -8.80 0.98
N PHE A 148 -2.17 -8.16 0.38
CA PHE A 148 -2.57 -8.39 -1.01
C PHE A 148 -2.82 -7.04 -1.69
N CYS A 149 -2.16 -6.81 -2.82
CA CYS A 149 -2.28 -5.58 -3.60
C CYS A 149 -3.31 -5.74 -4.71
N PHE A 150 -4.26 -4.82 -4.76
CA PHE A 150 -5.37 -4.80 -5.72
C PHE A 150 -5.29 -3.57 -6.64
N THR A 151 -5.92 -3.66 -7.81
CA THR A 151 -6.02 -2.57 -8.80
C THR A 151 -6.67 -1.28 -8.27
N SER A 152 -7.44 -1.36 -7.18
CA SER A 152 -7.97 -0.19 -6.48
C SER A 152 -8.43 -0.55 -5.07
N GLY A 153 -8.64 0.46 -4.23
CA GLY A 153 -9.28 0.25 -2.92
C GLY A 153 -10.67 -0.39 -3.03
N MET A 154 -11.44 -0.08 -4.08
CA MET A 154 -12.75 -0.71 -4.27
C MET A 154 -12.66 -2.18 -4.69
N ALA A 155 -11.62 -2.57 -5.44
CA ALA A 155 -11.38 -3.97 -5.79
C ALA A 155 -10.99 -4.79 -4.56
N ALA A 156 -10.16 -4.21 -3.69
CA ALA A 156 -9.85 -4.78 -2.36
C ALA A 156 -11.12 -4.99 -1.53
N LEU A 157 -11.97 -3.97 -1.39
CA LEU A 157 -13.22 -4.07 -0.62
C LEU A 157 -14.22 -5.05 -1.23
N ALA A 158 -14.32 -5.11 -2.56
CA ALA A 158 -15.16 -6.08 -3.23
C ALA A 158 -14.74 -7.52 -2.89
N ALA A 159 -13.44 -7.82 -2.92
CA ALA A 159 -12.92 -9.12 -2.51
C ALA A 159 -13.29 -9.44 -1.05
N VAL A 160 -13.14 -8.49 -0.12
CA VAL A 160 -13.56 -8.71 1.28
C VAL A 160 -15.06 -9.00 1.39
N THR A 161 -15.92 -8.29 0.64
CA THR A 161 -17.37 -8.58 0.65
C THR A 161 -17.73 -9.96 0.07
N HIS A 162 -16.83 -10.59 -0.70
CA HIS A 162 -17.04 -11.91 -1.29
C HIS A 162 -16.61 -13.05 -0.38
N LEU A 163 -16.06 -12.76 0.80
CA LEU A 163 -15.92 -13.74 1.89
C LEU A 163 -17.29 -14.14 2.47
N LEU A 164 -18.32 -13.32 2.23
CA LEU A 164 -19.66 -13.54 2.77
C LEU A 164 -20.56 -14.29 1.77
N GLU A 165 -21.45 -15.08 2.34
CA GLU A 165 -22.46 -15.85 1.62
C GLU A 165 -23.85 -15.20 1.72
N ALA A 166 -24.76 -15.63 0.85
CA ALA A 166 -26.16 -15.18 0.90
C ALA A 166 -26.82 -15.55 2.25
N GLY A 167 -27.59 -14.62 2.81
CA GLY A 167 -28.22 -14.76 4.13
C GLY A 167 -27.33 -14.28 5.29
N GLN A 168 -26.07 -13.94 5.05
CA GLN A 168 -25.18 -13.32 6.03
C GLN A 168 -25.33 -11.80 6.05
N GLU A 169 -24.75 -11.17 7.07
CA GLU A 169 -24.91 -9.76 7.36
C GLU A 169 -23.59 -9.03 7.59
N ILE A 170 -23.54 -7.79 7.08
CA ILE A 170 -22.50 -6.81 7.38
C ILE A 170 -23.07 -5.73 8.31
N VAL A 171 -22.39 -5.45 9.42
CA VAL A 171 -22.62 -4.24 10.22
C VAL A 171 -21.56 -3.22 9.82
N ALA A 172 -21.97 -2.04 9.35
CA ALA A 172 -21.06 -1.02 8.86
C ALA A 172 -21.39 0.36 9.42
N GLY A 173 -20.39 1.25 9.47
CA GLY A 173 -20.59 2.64 9.86
C GLY A 173 -21.62 3.37 9.00
N ASP A 174 -22.36 4.30 9.62
CA ASP A 174 -23.24 5.24 8.91
C ASP A 174 -22.46 6.40 8.27
N ASP A 175 -21.23 6.65 8.71
CA ASP A 175 -20.25 7.56 8.11
C ASP A 175 -19.12 6.78 7.45
N MET A 176 -19.08 6.76 6.12
CA MET A 176 -18.03 6.07 5.38
C MET A 176 -17.75 6.80 4.08
N TYR A 177 -16.59 6.50 3.49
CA TYR A 177 -16.30 6.87 2.12
C TYR A 177 -17.46 6.52 1.17
N GLY A 178 -17.89 7.48 0.34
CA GLY A 178 -19.05 7.31 -0.54
C GLY A 178 -18.94 6.17 -1.56
N GLY A 179 -17.72 5.71 -1.90
CA GLY A 179 -17.54 4.50 -2.71
C GLY A 179 -17.88 3.22 -1.93
N SER A 180 -17.46 3.14 -0.66
CA SER A 180 -17.83 2.06 0.27
C SER A 180 -19.33 2.04 0.50
N ASP A 181 -19.95 3.22 0.70
CA ASP A 181 -21.40 3.33 0.82
C ASP A 181 -22.15 2.81 -0.42
N ARG A 182 -21.69 3.17 -1.61
CA ARG A 182 -22.27 2.68 -2.87
C ARG A 182 -22.13 1.17 -3.03
N LEU A 183 -20.98 0.59 -2.66
CA LEU A 183 -20.76 -0.85 -2.69
C LEU A 183 -21.77 -1.56 -1.77
N LEU A 184 -21.85 -1.11 -0.52
CA LEU A 184 -22.71 -1.69 0.53
C LEU A 184 -24.20 -1.47 0.27
N SER A 185 -24.62 -0.38 -0.38
CA SER A 185 -26.03 -0.07 -0.61
C SER A 185 -26.57 -0.61 -1.94
N LYS A 186 -25.73 -0.78 -2.97
CA LYS A 186 -26.20 -1.11 -4.33
C LYS A 186 -25.66 -2.43 -4.90
N VAL A 187 -24.52 -2.91 -4.42
CA VAL A 187 -23.88 -4.12 -4.98
C VAL A 187 -24.04 -5.30 -4.03
N VAL A 188 -23.61 -5.16 -2.78
CA VAL A 188 -23.65 -6.23 -1.78
C VAL A 188 -25.06 -6.81 -1.57
N PRO A 189 -26.14 -6.01 -1.44
CA PRO A 189 -27.49 -6.55 -1.21
C PRO A 189 -28.01 -7.44 -2.34
N LYS A 190 -27.51 -7.26 -3.57
CA LYS A 190 -27.89 -8.09 -4.73
C LYS A 190 -27.38 -9.53 -4.62
N LYS A 191 -26.41 -9.79 -3.75
CA LYS A 191 -25.88 -11.12 -3.45
C LYS A 191 -26.62 -11.81 -2.30
N GLY A 192 -27.69 -11.20 -1.79
CA GLY A 192 -28.44 -11.72 -0.64
C GLY A 192 -27.78 -11.47 0.71
N ILE A 193 -26.79 -10.56 0.78
CA ILE A 193 -26.14 -10.14 2.03
C ILE A 193 -26.87 -8.92 2.58
N SER A 194 -27.30 -8.95 3.85
CA SER A 194 -27.89 -7.77 4.49
C SER A 194 -26.82 -6.81 4.98
N VAL A 195 -27.13 -5.52 5.00
CA VAL A 195 -26.24 -4.48 5.55
C VAL A 195 -27.00 -3.65 6.57
N LYS A 196 -26.52 -3.64 7.81
CA LYS A 196 -26.97 -2.74 8.89
C LYS A 196 -26.02 -1.57 9.00
N ARG A 197 -26.57 -0.36 9.08
CA ARG A 197 -25.80 0.87 9.31
C ARG A 197 -25.97 1.35 10.73
N VAL A 198 -24.87 1.65 11.40
CA VAL A 198 -24.84 2.07 12.81
C VAL A 198 -23.87 3.24 13.00
N ASN A 199 -24.13 4.06 14.00
CA ASN A 199 -23.13 5.00 14.48
C ASN A 199 -22.05 4.24 15.26
N THR A 200 -20.87 4.07 14.67
CA THR A 200 -19.78 3.29 15.28
C THR A 200 -19.14 3.99 16.48
N THR A 201 -19.43 5.26 16.73
CA THR A 201 -19.03 5.92 17.98
C THR A 201 -19.89 5.52 19.17
N ASN A 202 -21.05 4.90 18.93
CA ASN A 202 -21.97 4.45 19.95
C ASN A 202 -21.90 2.92 20.10
N LEU A 203 -21.16 2.46 21.13
CA LEU A 203 -20.96 1.03 21.37
C LEU A 203 -22.27 0.26 21.65
N ILE A 204 -23.30 0.93 22.19
CA ILE A 204 -24.60 0.30 22.46
C ILE A 204 -25.32 0.00 21.13
N GLU A 205 -25.28 0.93 20.18
CA GLU A 205 -25.86 0.71 18.84
C GLU A 205 -25.13 -0.39 18.08
N VAL A 206 -23.78 -0.41 18.17
CA VAL A 206 -22.96 -1.46 17.55
C VAL A 206 -23.32 -2.83 18.13
N ALA A 207 -23.34 -2.96 19.46
CA ALA A 207 -23.70 -4.20 20.15
C ALA A 207 -25.10 -4.70 19.76
N ALA A 208 -26.08 -3.79 19.66
CA ALA A 208 -27.45 -4.13 19.27
C ALA A 208 -27.59 -4.57 17.80
N ALA A 209 -26.69 -4.12 16.92
CA ALA A 209 -26.73 -4.47 15.51
C ALA A 209 -26.05 -5.81 15.21
N ILE A 210 -25.01 -6.17 15.97
CA ILE A 210 -24.32 -7.46 15.85
C ILE A 210 -25.23 -8.58 16.35
N GLY A 211 -25.32 -9.67 15.57
CA GLY A 211 -26.09 -10.85 15.93
C GLY A 211 -25.60 -12.11 15.22
N PRO A 212 -26.34 -13.23 15.32
CA PRO A 212 -25.88 -14.54 14.82
C PRO A 212 -25.60 -14.59 13.30
N SER A 213 -26.26 -13.75 12.52
CA SER A 213 -26.07 -13.64 11.06
C SER A 213 -24.92 -12.70 10.68
N THR A 214 -24.40 -11.91 11.62
CA THR A 214 -23.30 -10.97 11.37
C THR A 214 -22.01 -11.74 11.11
N LYS A 215 -21.38 -11.47 9.96
CA LYS A 215 -20.10 -12.09 9.57
C LYS A 215 -18.99 -11.11 9.28
N LEU A 216 -19.34 -9.83 9.15
CA LEU A 216 -18.37 -8.77 9.02
C LEU A 216 -18.84 -7.51 9.72
N VAL A 217 -17.97 -6.93 10.55
CA VAL A 217 -18.09 -5.57 11.06
C VAL A 217 -17.09 -4.70 10.33
N TRP A 218 -17.57 -3.69 9.60
CA TRP A 218 -16.75 -2.82 8.77
C TRP A 218 -16.69 -1.41 9.34
N LEU A 219 -15.51 -1.03 9.80
CA LEU A 219 -15.18 0.24 10.43
C LEU A 219 -14.30 1.12 9.53
N GLU A 220 -14.39 2.43 9.74
CA GLU A 220 -13.48 3.45 9.20
C GLU A 220 -13.16 4.40 10.37
N SER A 221 -11.88 4.64 10.66
CA SER A 221 -11.50 5.46 11.82
C SER A 221 -10.15 6.16 11.59
N PRO A 222 -10.11 7.50 11.49
CA PRO A 222 -11.24 8.42 11.48
C PRO A 222 -12.13 8.24 10.22
N THR A 223 -13.42 8.54 10.34
CA THR A 223 -14.36 8.46 9.20
C THR A 223 -14.17 9.62 8.21
N ASN A 224 -14.51 9.40 6.94
CA ASN A 224 -14.60 10.44 5.92
C ASN A 224 -16.06 10.74 5.55
N PRO A 225 -16.57 11.99 5.69
CA PRO A 225 -15.82 13.23 5.96
C PRO A 225 -15.88 13.73 7.42
N ARG A 226 -16.66 13.11 8.33
CA ARG A 226 -16.91 13.69 9.66
C ARG A 226 -15.75 13.52 10.65
N ILE A 227 -14.73 12.73 10.33
CA ILE A 227 -13.55 12.47 11.18
C ILE A 227 -13.97 11.89 12.54
N GLN A 228 -15.02 11.06 12.54
CA GLN A 228 -15.48 10.38 13.74
C GLN A 228 -14.51 9.28 14.13
N ILE A 229 -14.33 9.09 15.42
CA ILE A 229 -13.40 8.12 16.00
C ILE A 229 -14.18 6.96 16.58
N THR A 230 -13.75 5.75 16.21
CA THR A 230 -14.34 4.49 16.66
C THR A 230 -13.36 3.73 17.56
N ASP A 231 -13.86 3.13 18.64
CA ASP A 231 -13.09 2.23 19.51
C ASP A 231 -12.97 0.84 18.86
N ILE A 232 -11.93 0.66 18.06
CA ILE A 232 -11.67 -0.58 17.29
C ILE A 232 -11.56 -1.78 18.22
N ARG A 233 -10.95 -1.62 19.40
CA ARG A 233 -10.69 -2.73 20.32
C ARG A 233 -11.98 -3.31 20.88
N LYS A 234 -12.81 -2.46 21.47
CA LYS A 234 -14.09 -2.91 22.04
C LYS A 234 -15.03 -3.49 20.98
N ILE A 235 -15.06 -2.88 19.79
CA ILE A 235 -15.90 -3.41 18.71
C ILE A 235 -15.40 -4.75 18.19
N SER A 236 -14.08 -4.94 18.11
CA SER A 236 -13.49 -6.23 17.72
C SER A 236 -13.87 -7.32 18.72
N GLU A 237 -13.75 -7.03 20.03
CA GLU A 237 -14.19 -7.96 21.09
C GLU A 237 -15.67 -8.36 20.92
N MET A 238 -16.57 -7.39 20.73
CA MET A 238 -18.01 -7.65 20.52
C MET A 238 -18.31 -8.46 19.25
N ALA A 239 -17.58 -8.20 18.16
CA ALA A 239 -17.74 -8.91 16.89
C ALA A 239 -17.27 -10.36 17.01
N HIS A 240 -16.13 -10.59 17.67
CA HIS A 240 -15.53 -11.91 17.86
C HIS A 240 -16.38 -12.82 18.75
N GLU A 241 -17.13 -12.28 19.72
CA GLU A 241 -18.12 -13.04 20.51
C GLU A 241 -19.19 -13.72 19.62
N HIS A 242 -19.45 -13.17 18.42
CA HIS A 242 -20.40 -13.69 17.45
C HIS A 242 -19.74 -14.41 16.27
N GLY A 243 -18.41 -14.57 16.31
CA GLY A 243 -17.62 -15.14 15.21
C GLY A 243 -17.67 -14.32 13.93
N ALA A 244 -17.81 -12.98 14.04
CA ALA A 244 -17.75 -12.06 12.92
C ALA A 244 -16.33 -11.50 12.76
N LEU A 245 -15.89 -11.33 11.51
CA LEU A 245 -14.62 -10.67 11.21
C LEU A 245 -14.74 -9.16 11.38
N VAL A 246 -13.64 -8.49 11.69
CA VAL A 246 -13.55 -7.02 11.73
C VAL A 246 -12.62 -6.51 10.65
N LEU A 247 -13.19 -5.71 9.75
CA LEU A 247 -12.48 -4.94 8.72
C LEU A 247 -12.35 -3.49 9.18
N VAL A 248 -11.14 -2.95 9.13
CA VAL A 248 -10.88 -1.52 9.32
C VAL A 248 -10.31 -0.91 8.05
N ASP A 249 -11.03 0.05 7.46
CA ASP A 249 -10.47 0.95 6.45
C ASP A 249 -9.52 1.95 7.14
N ASN A 250 -8.22 1.71 6.97
CA ASN A 250 -7.14 2.45 7.58
C ASN A 250 -6.49 3.41 6.56
N SER A 251 -7.23 3.82 5.51
CA SER A 251 -6.73 4.68 4.44
C SER A 251 -6.24 6.04 4.93
N ILE A 252 -6.89 6.63 5.94
CA ILE A 252 -6.53 7.96 6.47
C ILE A 252 -5.29 7.90 7.36
N MET A 253 -5.21 6.93 8.26
CA MET A 253 -4.12 6.84 9.22
C MET A 253 -2.88 6.17 8.64
N SER A 254 -3.04 5.26 7.69
CA SER A 254 -1.99 4.33 7.21
C SER A 254 -1.42 3.44 8.31
N ALA A 255 -0.67 2.41 7.91
CA ALA A 255 0.06 1.51 8.80
C ALA A 255 0.96 2.27 9.80
N VAL A 256 1.42 3.48 9.47
CA VAL A 256 2.40 4.20 10.29
C VAL A 256 1.77 4.84 11.53
N LEU A 257 0.49 5.21 11.50
CA LEU A 257 -0.15 5.96 12.58
C LEU A 257 -1.18 5.17 13.36
N CYS A 258 -1.76 4.14 12.75
CA CYS A 258 -2.67 3.21 13.40
C CYS A 258 -2.36 1.80 12.92
N GLN A 259 -2.38 0.85 13.86
CA GLN A 259 -2.14 -0.57 13.63
C GLN A 259 -3.41 -1.34 14.03
N PRO A 260 -4.48 -1.34 13.21
CA PRO A 260 -5.76 -1.90 13.63
C PRO A 260 -5.70 -3.40 13.94
N LEU A 261 -4.81 -4.15 13.28
CA LEU A 261 -4.61 -5.56 13.58
C LEU A 261 -4.13 -5.80 15.02
N GLU A 262 -3.35 -4.87 15.60
CA GLU A 262 -2.94 -4.91 17.02
C GLU A 262 -4.05 -4.44 17.98
N LEU A 263 -5.09 -3.82 17.43
CA LEU A 263 -6.30 -3.43 18.15
C LEU A 263 -7.39 -4.49 18.07
N GLY A 264 -7.16 -5.63 17.41
CA GLY A 264 -8.11 -6.74 17.32
C GLY A 264 -8.83 -6.85 15.98
N ALA A 265 -8.54 -5.99 14.99
CA ALA A 265 -9.07 -6.20 13.65
C ALA A 265 -8.48 -7.47 13.01
N ASP A 266 -9.25 -8.12 12.14
CA ASP A 266 -8.81 -9.28 11.36
C ASP A 266 -8.30 -8.87 9.98
N ILE A 267 -8.90 -7.80 9.44
CA ILE A 267 -8.63 -7.27 8.12
C ILE A 267 -8.36 -5.76 8.22
N VAL A 268 -7.27 -5.32 7.61
CA VAL A 268 -7.00 -3.91 7.36
C VAL A 268 -7.04 -3.64 5.88
N MET A 269 -7.79 -2.62 5.47
CA MET A 269 -7.81 -2.15 4.10
C MET A 269 -7.15 -0.77 4.00
N HIS A 270 -6.39 -0.57 2.93
CA HIS A 270 -5.93 0.74 2.52
C HIS A 270 -6.32 1.03 1.07
N SER A 271 -6.83 2.23 0.81
CA SER A 271 -6.74 2.84 -0.50
C SER A 271 -5.30 3.34 -0.70
N ALA A 272 -4.47 2.49 -1.28
CA ALA A 272 -3.08 2.84 -1.57
C ALA A 272 -2.94 4.01 -2.55
N THR A 273 -3.98 4.32 -3.32
CA THR A 273 -4.12 5.58 -4.09
C THR A 273 -3.86 6.85 -3.25
N LYS A 274 -4.12 6.80 -1.94
CA LYS A 274 -4.06 7.95 -1.04
C LYS A 274 -2.66 8.15 -0.50
N PHE A 275 -2.49 7.91 0.79
CA PHE A 275 -1.24 8.12 1.46
C PHE A 275 -0.21 7.14 0.93
N THR A 276 -0.47 5.83 0.90
CA THR A 276 0.54 4.79 0.56
C THR A 276 1.35 5.10 -0.71
N ALA A 277 0.71 5.45 -1.82
CA ALA A 277 1.38 5.95 -3.03
C ALA A 277 1.77 7.44 -2.90
N GLY A 278 0.80 8.29 -2.55
CA GLY A 278 1.04 9.68 -2.16
C GLY A 278 1.27 10.68 -3.30
N HIS A 279 1.37 10.23 -4.56
CA HIS A 279 1.69 11.08 -5.71
C HIS A 279 0.54 11.30 -6.70
N SER A 280 -0.64 10.74 -6.44
CA SER A 280 -1.87 10.95 -7.22
C SER A 280 -1.78 10.53 -8.69
N ASP A 281 -0.91 9.57 -9.03
CA ASP A 281 -0.63 9.10 -10.39
C ASP A 281 -1.07 7.66 -10.68
N LEU A 282 -1.46 6.90 -9.65
CA LEU A 282 -1.98 5.54 -9.78
C LEU A 282 -3.18 5.26 -8.87
N MET A 283 -3.90 4.16 -9.15
CA MET A 283 -4.88 3.59 -8.23
C MET A 283 -4.37 2.25 -7.70
N ALA A 284 -4.55 2.04 -6.40
CA ALA A 284 -4.22 0.77 -5.77
C ALA A 284 -5.05 0.57 -4.50
N GLY A 285 -5.25 -0.69 -4.14
CA GLY A 285 -5.81 -1.13 -2.87
C GLY A 285 -4.86 -2.11 -2.19
N VAL A 286 -4.93 -2.18 -0.87
CA VAL A 286 -4.20 -3.18 -0.08
C VAL A 286 -5.17 -3.79 0.91
N VAL A 287 -5.14 -5.11 1.04
CA VAL A 287 -5.79 -5.85 2.12
C VAL A 287 -4.72 -6.59 2.89
N SER A 288 -4.58 -6.30 4.17
CA SER A 288 -3.66 -6.95 5.10
C SER A 288 -4.48 -7.75 6.10
N VAL A 289 -4.11 -9.01 6.35
CA VAL A 289 -4.91 -9.93 7.18
C VAL A 289 -4.06 -10.63 8.24
N LYS A 290 -4.68 -10.91 9.37
CA LYS A 290 -4.22 -11.94 10.32
C LYS A 290 -4.84 -13.28 9.92
N GLU A 291 -4.11 -14.36 10.23
CA GLU A 291 -4.47 -15.75 9.97
C GLU A 291 -4.25 -16.24 8.51
N GLU A 292 -3.57 -17.39 8.41
CA GLU A 292 -3.25 -18.03 7.13
C GLU A 292 -4.49 -18.58 6.39
N SER A 293 -5.57 -18.91 7.11
CA SER A 293 -6.83 -19.39 6.51
C SER A 293 -7.49 -18.26 5.70
N LEU A 294 -7.68 -17.09 6.33
CA LEU A 294 -8.22 -15.89 5.72
C LEU A 294 -7.34 -15.39 4.58
N ALA A 295 -6.01 -15.48 4.74
CA ALA A 295 -5.07 -15.16 3.67
C ALA A 295 -5.28 -16.02 2.41
N LYS A 296 -5.56 -17.32 2.57
CA LYS A 296 -5.83 -18.22 1.43
C LYS A 296 -7.12 -17.84 0.70
N GLU A 297 -8.16 -17.44 1.43
CA GLU A 297 -9.43 -17.01 0.83
C GLU A 297 -9.25 -15.72 0.02
N ILE A 298 -8.56 -14.72 0.59
CA ILE A 298 -8.26 -13.47 -0.13
C ILE A 298 -7.37 -13.72 -1.35
N ALA A 299 -6.33 -14.56 -1.22
CA ALA A 299 -5.46 -14.94 -2.34
C ALA A 299 -6.25 -15.61 -3.48
N PHE A 300 -7.17 -16.52 -3.12
CA PHE A 300 -8.05 -17.17 -4.08
C PHE A 300 -8.90 -16.15 -4.83
N LEU A 301 -9.55 -15.22 -4.13
CA LEU A 301 -10.38 -14.18 -4.71
C LEU A 301 -9.57 -13.22 -5.61
N GLN A 302 -8.40 -12.75 -5.14
CA GLN A 302 -7.50 -11.89 -5.91
C GLN A 302 -7.13 -12.53 -7.26
N ASN A 303 -6.82 -13.83 -7.24
CA ASN A 303 -6.47 -14.58 -8.44
C ASN A 303 -7.69 -14.86 -9.34
N ALA A 304 -8.78 -15.36 -8.76
CA ALA A 304 -9.99 -15.78 -9.49
C ALA A 304 -10.67 -14.59 -10.18
N GLU A 305 -10.68 -13.42 -9.54
CA GLU A 305 -11.30 -12.21 -10.09
C GLU A 305 -10.33 -11.38 -10.95
N GLY A 306 -9.04 -11.73 -10.92
CA GLY A 306 -8.00 -11.03 -11.67
C GLY A 306 -7.82 -9.58 -11.21
N SER A 307 -8.02 -9.32 -9.91
CA SER A 307 -8.01 -7.99 -9.32
C SER A 307 -6.66 -7.59 -8.72
N GLY A 308 -5.65 -8.46 -8.84
CA GLY A 308 -4.28 -8.19 -8.40
C GLY A 308 -3.63 -7.01 -9.13
N LEU A 309 -2.84 -6.21 -8.39
CA LEU A 309 -2.16 -5.03 -8.93
C LEU A 309 -1.08 -5.42 -9.97
N ALA A 310 -0.92 -4.58 -11.00
CA ALA A 310 0.03 -4.82 -12.08
C ALA A 310 1.48 -4.52 -11.65
N PRO A 311 2.51 -5.20 -12.22
CA PRO A 311 3.89 -5.05 -11.78
C PRO A 311 4.42 -3.60 -11.80
N PHE A 312 4.06 -2.82 -12.82
CA PHE A 312 4.49 -1.42 -12.92
C PHE A 312 3.92 -0.57 -11.78
N ASP A 313 2.63 -0.73 -11.47
CA ASP A 313 1.99 0.00 -10.37
C ASP A 313 2.55 -0.47 -9.01
N CYS A 314 2.82 -1.77 -8.85
CA CYS A 314 3.50 -2.29 -7.66
C CYS A 314 4.88 -1.64 -7.47
N TRP A 315 5.66 -1.54 -8.55
CA TRP A 315 6.98 -0.91 -8.52
C TRP A 315 6.89 0.58 -8.14
N LEU A 316 5.91 1.32 -8.70
CA LEU A 316 5.69 2.72 -8.33
C LEU A 316 5.36 2.86 -6.84
N VAL A 317 4.38 2.10 -6.33
CA VAL A 317 4.01 2.13 -4.90
C VAL A 317 5.22 1.78 -4.04
N TYR A 318 6.00 0.77 -4.41
CA TYR A 318 7.20 0.37 -3.67
C TYR A 318 8.24 1.50 -3.60
N GLU A 319 8.61 2.09 -4.74
CA GLU A 319 9.57 3.21 -4.80
C GLU A 319 9.08 4.46 -4.06
N GLU A 320 7.77 4.67 -4.01
CA GLU A 320 7.14 5.76 -3.27
C GLU A 320 7.15 5.52 -1.76
N LEU A 321 6.90 4.28 -1.32
CA LEU A 321 7.02 3.87 0.08
C LEU A 321 8.45 4.04 0.61
N ARG A 322 9.49 3.88 -0.21
CA ARG A 322 10.87 4.20 0.21
C ARG A 322 11.05 5.70 0.47
N ARG A 323 10.43 6.55 -0.37
CA ARG A 323 10.49 8.02 -0.26
C ARG A 323 9.56 8.58 0.82
N TRP A 324 8.58 7.81 1.24
CA TRP A 324 7.57 8.10 2.26
C TRP A 324 8.14 8.58 3.60
N LEU A 325 9.38 8.18 3.94
CA LEU A 325 10.10 8.66 5.12
C LEU A 325 10.20 10.20 5.19
N TYR A 326 10.34 10.86 4.03
CA TYR A 326 10.42 12.31 3.95
C TYR A 326 9.05 12.98 4.14
N VAL A 327 8.00 12.36 3.60
CA VAL A 327 6.61 12.82 3.75
C VAL A 327 6.15 12.64 5.19
N LEU A 328 6.48 11.55 5.88
CA LEU A 328 6.14 11.33 7.30
C LEU A 328 6.62 12.46 8.21
N ARG A 329 7.78 13.05 7.95
CA ARG A 329 8.27 14.21 8.73
C ARG A 329 7.40 15.46 8.53
N SER A 330 6.87 15.66 7.32
CA SER A 330 5.99 16.79 6.98
C SER A 330 4.52 16.52 7.39
N SER A 331 4.02 15.31 7.12
CA SER A 331 2.69 14.82 7.46
C SER A 331 2.48 14.69 8.96
N ARG A 332 3.52 14.45 9.77
CA ARG A 332 3.44 14.51 11.24
C ARG A 332 2.84 15.83 11.75
N ARG A 333 2.93 16.96 11.04
CA ARG A 333 2.28 18.22 11.45
C ARG A 333 0.75 18.20 11.25
N MET A 334 0.28 17.74 10.08
CA MET A 334 -1.15 17.56 9.82
C MET A 334 -1.74 16.50 10.75
N HIS A 335 -1.00 15.42 10.99
CA HIS A 335 -1.46 14.31 11.82
C HIS A 335 -1.36 14.57 13.31
N LYS A 336 -0.39 15.37 13.81
CA LYS A 336 -0.42 15.88 15.19
C LYS A 336 -1.71 16.66 15.49
N ARG A 337 -2.28 17.31 14.47
CA ARG A 337 -3.55 18.02 14.56
C ARG A 337 -4.75 17.06 14.64
N LEU A 338 -4.71 15.95 13.91
CA LEU A 338 -5.71 14.87 14.05
C LEU A 338 -5.56 14.13 15.38
N LEU A 339 -4.34 13.84 15.82
CA LEU A 339 -4.06 13.21 17.11
C LEU A 339 -4.46 14.11 18.28
N SER A 340 -4.27 15.43 18.17
CA SER A 340 -4.79 16.36 19.19
C SER A 340 -6.31 16.36 19.24
N ILE A 341 -7.00 16.24 18.10
CA ILE A 341 -8.46 16.11 18.07
C ILE A 341 -8.87 14.79 18.75
N PHE A 342 -8.20 13.67 18.44
CA PHE A 342 -8.44 12.38 19.07
C PHE A 342 -8.22 12.42 20.60
N LEU A 343 -7.11 13.01 21.07
CA LEU A 343 -6.82 13.12 22.49
C LEU A 343 -7.77 14.08 23.21
N SER A 344 -8.21 15.16 22.55
CA SER A 344 -9.23 16.08 23.07
C SER A 344 -10.63 15.48 23.11
N SER A 345 -10.97 14.55 22.21
CA SER A 345 -12.26 13.84 22.23
C SER A 345 -12.30 12.64 23.18
N SER A 346 -11.12 12.17 23.62
CA SER A 346 -10.98 11.03 24.54
C SER A 346 -10.81 11.45 26.01
N GLY A 347 -10.70 12.76 26.26
CA GLY A 347 -10.47 13.33 27.59
C GLY A 347 -11.61 14.25 27.99
N ASP A 348 -12.78 13.67 28.29
CA ASP A 348 -13.84 14.28 29.10
C ASP A 348 -14.85 13.19 29.55
N GLU A 349 -14.36 12.17 30.25
CA GLU A 349 -15.14 11.37 31.24
C GLU A 349 -14.17 10.76 32.26
N SER A 350 -13.71 11.59 33.20
CA SER A 350 -13.37 11.22 34.59
C SER A 350 -13.31 12.45 35.48
#